data_AF-A0A1B9CT14-F1
#
_entry.id   AF-A0A1B9CT14-F1
#
_cell.length_a   1.000
_cell.length_b   1.000
_cell.length_c   1.000
_cell.angle_alpha   90.00
_cell.angle_beta   90.00
_cell.angle_gamma   90.00
#
_symmetry.space_group_name_H-M   'P 1'
#
loop_
_entity.id
_entity.type
_entity.pdbx_description
1 polymer ?
#
loop_
_entity_poly.entity_id
_entity_poly.type
_entity_poly.pdbx_seq_one_letter_code
_entity_poly.pdbx_strand_id
1 'polypeptide(L)'
;MMATPETPSRYTVISADTHAGADLLEYKPYLPQAFHDDFDAWAKTYASPFDDLIIATAKRNWDHELRISEMDADGVAAELLLPNTVPPFFPTSPNITISLPENRAEFEHRWAGVQAHNRWQVDFCSLAPARRRGLIQVFPNDVDAALDEIRWGNEQGCFGGVLLPPVSPGDPNVAPLFHTRYEPIWQLCSELDLTIVQHGGPGSPAMPMDQPASNAVLITEMALWAQRTLGHLILAGVFERHPTLRFAPTEQGTLWVQQQLMTLDAMVPTMKSEAGNRTYGMFGGSSVDGLTLTPSQYAQRNCYLASEFR
;
A
#
# COMPACT_ATOMS: atom_id res chain seq x y z
N MET A 1 -6.19 -43.31 0.28
CA MET A 1 -6.33 -42.58 1.56
C MET A 1 -5.44 -41.37 1.47
N MET A 2 -6.02 -40.16 1.33
CA MET A 2 -5.23 -38.93 1.47
C MET A 2 -4.82 -38.83 2.93
N ALA A 3 -3.52 -38.68 3.19
CA ALA A 3 -3.02 -38.42 4.53
C ALA A 3 -3.68 -37.15 5.06
N THR A 4 -4.36 -37.25 6.20
CA THR A 4 -4.80 -36.08 6.96
C THR A 4 -3.55 -35.27 7.27
N PRO A 5 -3.43 -34.00 6.86
CA PRO A 5 -2.28 -33.20 7.21
C PRO A 5 -2.17 -33.14 8.74
N GLU A 6 -1.01 -33.46 9.29
CA GLU A 6 -0.74 -33.27 10.71
C GLU A 6 -0.92 -31.80 11.03
N THR A 7 -1.95 -31.45 11.80
CA THR A 7 -2.15 -30.07 12.26
C THR A 7 -1.02 -29.74 13.24
N PRO A 8 -0.14 -28.78 12.92
CA PRO A 8 0.93 -28.41 13.83
C PRO A 8 0.34 -27.90 15.15
N SER A 9 0.85 -28.39 16.29
CA SER A 9 0.37 -28.01 17.63
C SER A 9 0.77 -26.59 18.04
N ARG A 10 1.67 -25.95 17.28
CA ARG A 10 2.14 -24.58 17.46
C ARG A 10 2.36 -23.94 16.08
N TYR A 11 1.96 -22.69 15.95
CA TYR A 11 2.16 -21.88 14.76
C TYR A 11 2.87 -20.57 15.13
N THR A 12 3.66 -20.04 14.21
CA THR A 12 4.24 -18.69 14.33
C THR A 12 3.33 -17.72 13.61
N VAL A 13 2.83 -16.72 14.33
CA VAL A 13 2.03 -15.64 13.74
C VAL A 13 2.95 -14.47 13.41
N ILE A 14 2.90 -14.01 12.16
CA ILE A 14 3.47 -12.74 11.73
C ILE A 14 2.30 -11.88 11.28
N SER A 15 2.10 -10.72 11.90
CA SER A 15 1.08 -9.79 11.44
C SER A 15 1.58 -9.07 10.19
N ALA A 16 0.86 -9.24 9.07
CA ALA A 16 1.14 -8.55 7.82
C ALA A 16 0.55 -7.14 7.77
N ASP A 17 -0.23 -6.77 8.78
CA ASP A 17 -0.96 -5.51 8.83
C ASP A 17 -0.94 -4.98 10.28
N THR A 18 -0.05 -4.03 10.54
CA THR A 18 0.00 -3.30 11.80
C THR A 18 0.37 -1.85 11.55
N HIS A 19 0.00 -1.00 12.48
CA HIS A 19 0.03 0.44 12.31
C HIS A 19 0.97 1.08 13.32
N ALA A 20 1.86 1.96 12.84
CA ALA A 20 2.83 2.67 13.66
C ALA A 20 3.19 4.04 13.06
N GLY A 21 3.71 4.93 13.90
CA GLY A 21 4.16 6.26 13.47
C GLY A 21 4.65 7.06 14.67
N ALA A 22 5.52 8.03 14.46
CA ALA A 22 6.04 8.89 15.53
C ALA A 22 4.92 9.75 16.14
N ASP A 23 5.12 10.21 17.38
CA ASP A 23 4.35 11.35 17.87
C ASP A 23 4.61 12.56 16.96
N LEU A 24 3.62 13.44 16.81
CA LEU A 24 3.59 14.49 15.79
C LEU A 24 4.91 15.27 15.76
N LEU A 25 5.33 15.81 16.91
CA LEU A 25 6.52 16.66 17.02
C LEU A 25 7.84 15.87 16.92
N GLU A 26 7.80 14.55 17.12
CA GLU A 26 8.97 13.69 17.01
C GLU A 26 9.39 13.45 15.55
N TYR A 27 8.59 13.86 14.56
CA TYR A 27 9.01 13.84 13.16
C TYR A 27 10.03 14.92 12.79
N LYS A 28 10.12 16.03 13.56
CA LYS A 28 10.94 17.18 13.20
C LYS A 28 12.43 16.85 12.95
N PRO A 29 13.11 16.01 13.77
CA PRO A 29 14.49 15.62 13.52
C PRO A 29 14.72 14.86 12.21
N TYR A 30 13.68 14.20 11.68
CA TYR A 30 13.74 13.45 10.42
C TYR A 30 13.40 14.30 9.19
N LEU A 31 12.94 15.54 9.38
CA LEU A 31 12.68 16.49 8.32
C LEU A 31 13.96 17.26 7.94
N PRO A 32 14.19 17.55 6.65
CA PRO A 32 15.22 18.49 6.25
C PRO A 32 15.00 19.86 6.91
N GLN A 33 16.08 20.51 7.32
CA GLN A 33 16.03 21.78 8.06
C GLN A 33 15.20 22.86 7.36
N ALA A 34 15.19 22.87 6.01
CA ALA A 34 14.42 23.81 5.21
C ALA A 34 12.89 23.75 5.46
N PHE A 35 12.37 22.62 5.96
CA PHE A 35 10.94 22.43 6.25
C PHE A 35 10.58 22.63 7.72
N HIS A 36 11.53 22.99 8.60
CA HIS A 36 11.29 23.03 10.05
C HIS A 36 10.30 24.13 10.45
N ASP A 37 10.41 25.31 9.83
CA ASP A 37 9.50 26.43 10.12
C ASP A 37 8.08 26.14 9.61
N ASP A 38 7.97 25.57 8.41
CA ASP A 38 6.68 25.14 7.83
C ASP A 38 6.05 24.03 8.67
N PHE A 39 6.86 23.08 9.16
CA PHE A 39 6.41 22.02 10.04
C PHE A 39 5.87 22.57 11.36
N ASP A 40 6.57 23.49 12.01
CA ASP A 40 6.12 24.12 13.24
C ASP A 40 4.83 24.92 13.05
N ALA A 41 4.64 25.54 11.88
CA ALA A 41 3.42 26.23 11.52
C ALA A 41 2.26 25.24 11.29
N TRP A 42 2.49 24.19 10.50
CA TRP A 42 1.51 23.15 10.19
C TRP A 42 1.08 22.39 11.45
N ALA A 43 2.02 21.94 12.30
CA ALA A 43 1.75 21.14 13.49
C ALA A 43 0.86 21.86 14.51
N LYS A 44 0.89 23.20 14.56
CA LYS A 44 -0.03 24.01 15.42
C LYS A 44 -1.48 23.97 14.95
N THR A 45 -1.69 23.70 13.66
CA THR A 45 -3.02 23.68 13.03
C THR A 45 -3.56 22.26 12.86
N TYR A 46 -2.67 21.27 12.88
CA TYR A 46 -3.04 19.87 12.73
C TYR A 46 -3.81 19.37 13.95
N ALA A 47 -4.98 18.81 13.70
CA ALA A 47 -5.74 18.04 14.68
C ALA A 47 -5.92 16.64 14.12
N SER A 48 -5.53 15.59 14.86
CA SER A 48 -5.84 14.24 14.44
C SER A 48 -7.36 14.05 14.39
N PRO A 49 -7.93 13.48 13.32
CA PRO A 49 -9.35 13.19 13.25
C PRO A 49 -9.71 11.83 13.90
N PHE A 50 -8.72 11.02 14.28
CA PHE A 50 -8.93 9.65 14.74
C PHE A 50 -8.69 9.48 16.24
N ASP A 51 -9.65 8.86 16.92
CA ASP A 51 -9.65 8.70 18.38
C ASP A 51 -8.45 7.90 18.89
N ASP A 52 -7.99 6.89 18.13
CA ASP A 52 -6.84 6.06 18.49
C ASP A 52 -5.53 6.85 18.62
N LEU A 53 -5.46 8.04 18.01
CA LEU A 53 -4.34 8.98 18.08
C LEU A 53 -4.54 10.12 19.11
N ILE A 54 -5.69 10.17 19.80
CA ILE A 54 -6.06 11.25 20.72
C ILE A 54 -6.34 10.71 22.13
N ILE A 55 -6.73 9.45 22.27
CA ILE A 55 -7.00 8.80 23.56
C ILE A 55 -5.74 8.16 24.17
N ALA A 56 -5.87 7.63 25.38
CA ALA A 56 -4.78 7.02 26.15
C ALA A 56 -4.00 5.88 25.44
N THR A 57 -4.51 5.38 24.30
CA THR A 57 -3.89 4.34 23.49
C THR A 57 -2.96 4.87 22.38
N ALA A 58 -2.86 6.18 22.16
CA ALA A 58 -2.03 6.77 21.10
C ALA A 58 -0.58 6.28 21.13
N LYS A 59 -0.05 6.07 22.34
CA LYS A 59 1.29 5.54 22.58
C LYS A 59 1.55 4.18 21.92
N ARG A 60 0.54 3.36 21.62
CA ARG A 60 0.71 2.08 20.90
C ARG A 60 1.38 2.22 19.52
N ASN A 61 1.38 3.43 18.96
CA ASN A 61 2.01 3.74 17.68
C ASN A 61 3.54 3.86 17.75
N TRP A 62 4.10 4.26 18.89
CA TRP A 62 5.53 4.61 19.01
C TRP A 62 6.21 4.11 20.30
N ASP A 63 5.46 3.70 21.32
CA ASP A 63 6.01 3.14 22.55
C ASP A 63 6.41 1.67 22.34
N HIS A 64 7.73 1.43 22.30
CA HIS A 64 8.30 0.13 22.04
C HIS A 64 7.94 -0.91 23.10
N GLU A 65 8.10 -0.58 24.39
CA GLU A 65 7.93 -1.53 25.48
C GLU A 65 6.46 -1.96 25.59
N LEU A 66 5.54 -1.00 25.48
CA LEU A 66 4.11 -1.29 25.44
C LEU A 66 3.79 -2.24 24.29
N ARG A 67 4.23 -1.90 23.07
CA ARG A 67 3.93 -2.68 21.86
C ARG A 67 4.49 -4.09 21.92
N ILE A 68 5.74 -4.27 22.36
CA ILE A 68 6.34 -5.61 22.50
C ILE A 68 5.56 -6.45 23.53
N SER A 69 5.15 -5.85 24.65
CA SER A 69 4.38 -6.56 25.67
C SER A 69 3.01 -7.02 25.16
N GLU A 70 2.33 -6.21 24.34
CA GLU A 70 1.05 -6.57 23.72
C GLU A 70 1.23 -7.65 22.65
N MET A 71 2.25 -7.52 21.79
CA MET A 71 2.59 -8.57 20.81
C MET A 71 2.89 -9.92 21.49
N ASP A 72 3.60 -9.93 22.61
CA ASP A 72 3.91 -11.14 23.37
C ASP A 72 2.65 -11.75 24.00
N ALA A 73 1.74 -10.91 24.50
CA ALA A 73 0.45 -11.35 25.03
C ALA A 73 -0.46 -11.95 23.95
N ASP A 74 -0.44 -11.38 22.73
CA ASP A 74 -1.21 -11.85 21.58
C ASP A 74 -0.56 -13.04 20.85
N GLY A 75 0.69 -13.39 21.18
CA GLY A 75 1.44 -14.46 20.52
C GLY A 75 1.93 -14.10 19.11
N VAL A 76 2.09 -12.80 18.81
CA VAL A 76 2.57 -12.30 17.52
C VAL A 76 4.10 -12.24 17.54
N ALA A 77 4.74 -13.08 16.73
CA ALA A 77 6.20 -13.17 16.68
C ALA A 77 6.84 -11.96 15.99
N ALA A 78 6.22 -11.45 14.93
CA ALA A 78 6.72 -10.33 14.15
C ALA A 78 5.58 -9.54 13.48
N GLU A 79 5.89 -8.34 13.03
CA GLU A 79 4.95 -7.39 12.44
C GLU A 79 5.54 -6.65 11.23
N LEU A 80 4.67 -6.37 10.25
CA LEU A 80 4.89 -5.41 9.19
C LEU A 80 4.24 -4.08 9.55
N LEU A 81 4.99 -2.98 9.44
CA LEU A 81 4.57 -1.66 9.88
C LEU A 81 4.08 -0.80 8.70
N LEU A 82 2.79 -0.49 8.73
CA LEU A 82 2.14 0.54 7.92
C LEU A 82 2.08 1.86 8.70
N PRO A 83 2.02 3.00 8.01
CA PRO A 83 1.78 4.28 8.67
C PRO A 83 0.42 4.30 9.38
N ASN A 84 0.40 4.93 10.56
CA ASN A 84 -0.84 5.28 11.25
C ASN A 84 -0.92 6.76 11.59
N THR A 85 0.16 7.30 12.19
CA THR A 85 0.22 8.74 12.41
C THR A 85 0.40 9.42 11.07
N VAL A 86 -0.43 10.44 10.83
CA VAL A 86 -0.43 11.19 9.58
C VAL A 86 0.96 11.82 9.40
N PRO A 87 1.72 11.45 8.34
CA PRO A 87 3.04 12.03 8.13
C PRO A 87 2.97 13.55 8.00
N PRO A 88 4.06 14.28 8.29
CA PRO A 88 4.08 15.73 8.18
C PRO A 88 3.49 16.26 6.86
N PHE A 89 2.76 17.36 6.96
CA PHE A 89 2.15 18.10 5.83
C PHE A 89 0.99 17.41 5.10
N PHE A 90 0.50 16.29 5.60
CA PHE A 90 -0.71 15.68 5.04
C PHE A 90 -1.96 16.47 5.49
N PRO A 91 -3.01 16.50 4.66
CA PRO A 91 -4.22 17.23 4.98
C PRO A 91 -4.93 16.59 6.18
N THR A 92 -5.45 17.44 7.08
CA THR A 92 -6.42 17.01 8.08
C THR A 92 -7.77 16.81 7.39
N SER A 93 -8.05 15.57 6.99
CA SER A 93 -9.35 15.18 6.46
C SER A 93 -10.00 14.20 7.43
N PRO A 94 -11.28 14.34 7.80
CA PRO A 94 -12.01 13.34 8.59
C PRO A 94 -12.25 12.02 7.82
N ASN A 95 -11.53 11.83 6.73
CA ASN A 95 -11.68 10.76 5.78
C ASN A 95 -10.37 9.96 5.77
N ILE A 96 -10.49 8.64 6.00
CA ILE A 96 -9.39 7.66 5.97
C ILE A 96 -8.69 7.63 4.59
N THR A 97 -9.33 8.19 3.56
CA THR A 97 -8.77 8.30 2.21
C THR A 97 -7.82 9.49 2.11
N ILE A 98 -6.52 9.19 2.22
CA ILE A 98 -5.47 10.16 1.92
C ILE A 98 -5.38 10.33 0.39
N SER A 99 -5.68 11.52 -0.12
CA SER A 99 -5.51 11.86 -1.55
C SER A 99 -4.04 11.92 -1.93
N LEU A 100 -3.72 11.76 -3.22
CA LEU A 100 -2.37 12.01 -3.73
C LEU A 100 -2.12 13.52 -3.86
N PRO A 101 -0.86 13.98 -3.83
CA PRO A 101 -0.55 15.40 -4.02
C PRO A 101 -1.08 15.95 -5.34
N GLU A 102 -1.74 17.11 -5.31
CA GLU A 102 -2.41 17.70 -6.49
C GLU A 102 -1.47 18.55 -7.35
N ASN A 103 -0.39 19.06 -6.75
CA ASN A 103 0.56 19.92 -7.44
C ASN A 103 1.99 19.74 -6.88
N ARG A 104 2.95 20.39 -7.53
CA ARG A 104 4.38 20.27 -7.21
C ARG A 104 4.71 20.71 -5.78
N ALA A 105 4.12 21.82 -5.31
CA ALA A 105 4.38 22.35 -3.98
C ALA A 105 3.83 21.42 -2.89
N GLU A 106 2.62 20.89 -3.09
CA GLU A 106 2.05 19.90 -2.18
C GLU A 106 2.87 18.61 -2.17
N PHE A 107 3.31 18.15 -3.35
CA PHE A 107 4.18 16.99 -3.45
C PHE A 107 5.47 17.20 -2.65
N GLU A 108 6.15 18.34 -2.78
CA GLU A 108 7.43 18.58 -2.08
C GLU A 108 7.29 18.50 -0.56
N HIS A 109 6.25 19.11 -0.01
CA HIS A 109 5.98 19.05 1.43
C HIS A 109 5.62 17.63 1.87
N ARG A 110 4.66 17.00 1.21
CA ARG A 110 4.20 15.66 1.59
C ARG A 110 5.27 14.61 1.35
N TRP A 111 6.15 14.81 0.36
CA TRP A 111 7.33 13.98 0.13
C TRP A 111 8.32 14.08 1.28
N ALA A 112 8.60 15.30 1.78
CA ALA A 112 9.43 15.47 2.98
C ALA A 112 8.82 14.76 4.20
N GLY A 113 7.48 14.78 4.35
CA GLY A 113 6.78 14.04 5.39
C GLY A 113 6.87 12.52 5.25
N VAL A 114 6.63 11.99 4.05
CA VAL A 114 6.79 10.57 3.70
C VAL A 114 8.22 10.10 4.00
N GLN A 115 9.19 10.88 3.57
CA GLN A 115 10.59 10.64 3.85
C GLN A 115 10.87 10.64 5.35
N ALA A 116 10.44 11.67 6.10
CA ALA A 116 10.61 11.71 7.55
C ALA A 116 10.04 10.45 8.23
N HIS A 117 8.88 9.97 7.78
CA HIS A 117 8.31 8.71 8.28
C HIS A 117 9.18 7.49 7.95
N ASN A 118 9.67 7.36 6.71
CA ASN A 118 10.57 6.25 6.36
C ASN A 118 11.81 6.24 7.26
N ARG A 119 12.37 7.42 7.59
CA ARG A 119 13.60 7.51 8.42
C ARG A 119 13.28 7.19 9.88
N TRP A 120 12.14 7.65 10.39
CA TRP A 120 11.64 7.23 11.69
C TRP A 120 11.41 5.71 11.77
N GLN A 121 10.87 5.09 10.71
CA GLN A 121 10.68 3.63 10.68
C GLN A 121 12.01 2.87 10.82
N VAL A 122 13.11 3.38 10.27
CA VAL A 122 14.44 2.77 10.46
C VAL A 122 14.77 2.66 11.95
N ASP A 123 14.64 3.77 12.68
CA ASP A 123 14.93 3.82 14.11
C ASP A 123 13.95 2.93 14.90
N PHE A 124 12.66 2.96 14.57
CA PHE A 124 11.66 2.16 15.27
C PHE A 124 11.78 0.65 15.02
N CYS A 125 12.16 0.24 13.79
CA CYS A 125 12.52 -1.13 13.46
C CYS A 125 13.80 -1.59 14.19
N SER A 126 14.77 -0.69 14.39
CA SER A 126 16.03 -1.00 15.07
C SER A 126 15.85 -1.44 16.53
N LEU A 127 14.73 -1.06 17.15
CA LEU A 127 14.39 -1.46 18.52
C LEU A 127 13.99 -2.95 18.61
N ALA A 128 13.54 -3.57 17.51
CA ALA A 128 13.22 -5.00 17.45
C ALA A 128 13.53 -5.59 16.07
N PRO A 129 14.82 -5.66 15.66
CA PRO A 129 15.21 -5.94 14.28
C PRO A 129 14.90 -7.39 13.84
N ALA A 130 14.64 -8.29 14.77
CA ALA A 130 14.17 -9.65 14.47
C ALA A 130 12.64 -9.74 14.31
N ARG A 131 11.89 -8.74 14.77
CA ARG A 131 10.42 -8.76 14.86
C ARG A 131 9.73 -7.69 14.02
N ARG A 132 10.42 -6.64 13.59
CA ARG A 132 9.82 -5.52 12.84
C ARG A 132 10.36 -5.40 11.44
N ARG A 133 9.46 -5.22 10.48
CA ARG A 133 9.80 -4.77 9.13
C ARG A 133 8.95 -3.57 8.76
N GLY A 134 9.58 -2.56 8.18
CA GLY A 134 8.91 -1.37 7.66
C GLY A 134 8.43 -1.56 6.22
N LEU A 135 7.75 -0.53 5.72
CA LEU A 135 7.45 -0.36 4.29
C LEU A 135 7.96 0.99 3.82
N ILE A 136 8.67 0.99 2.70
CA ILE A 136 9.17 2.22 2.07
C ILE A 136 7.96 2.91 1.46
N GLN A 137 7.53 4.02 2.05
CA GLN A 137 6.45 4.81 1.49
C GLN A 137 6.93 5.62 0.30
N VAL A 138 6.16 5.60 -0.78
CA VAL A 138 6.41 6.40 -1.99
C VAL A 138 5.11 6.97 -2.55
N PHE A 139 5.24 7.92 -3.49
CA PHE A 139 4.14 8.44 -4.28
C PHE A 139 4.36 8.13 -5.77
N PRO A 140 3.30 7.78 -6.51
CA PRO A 140 3.38 7.56 -7.96
C PRO A 140 3.49 8.86 -8.78
N ASN A 141 3.31 10.03 -8.17
CA ASN A 141 3.34 11.33 -8.86
C ASN A 141 4.65 11.55 -9.64
N ASP A 142 5.78 11.20 -9.01
CA ASP A 142 7.14 11.40 -9.50
C ASP A 142 7.89 10.07 -9.43
N VAL A 143 8.08 9.44 -10.60
CA VAL A 143 8.65 8.09 -10.70
C VAL A 143 10.12 8.09 -10.29
N ASP A 144 10.88 9.12 -10.67
CA ASP A 144 12.31 9.17 -10.36
C ASP A 144 12.52 9.34 -8.85
N ALA A 145 11.74 10.23 -8.20
CA ALA A 145 11.77 10.38 -6.75
C ALA A 145 11.40 9.07 -6.03
N ALA A 146 10.38 8.34 -6.51
CA ALA A 146 10.01 7.04 -5.96
C ALA A 146 11.14 6.01 -6.08
N LEU A 147 11.80 5.92 -7.25
CA LEU A 147 12.92 5.01 -7.46
C LEU A 147 14.10 5.31 -6.52
N ASP A 148 14.41 6.59 -6.33
CA ASP A 148 15.51 6.99 -5.44
C ASP A 148 15.22 6.65 -3.98
N GLU A 149 13.99 6.87 -3.51
CA GLU A 149 13.59 6.51 -2.14
C GLU A 149 13.55 4.98 -1.95
N ILE A 150 13.14 4.21 -2.97
CA ILE A 150 13.18 2.74 -2.92
C ILE A 150 14.62 2.23 -2.79
N ARG A 151 15.56 2.79 -3.56
CA ARG A 151 16.98 2.42 -3.46
C ARG A 151 17.54 2.75 -2.08
N TRP A 152 17.30 3.98 -1.59
CA TRP A 152 17.73 4.40 -0.26
C TRP A 152 17.14 3.51 0.84
N GLY A 153 15.84 3.19 0.76
CA GLY A 153 15.16 2.36 1.74
C GLY A 153 15.71 0.93 1.76
N ASN A 154 15.96 0.35 0.58
CA ASN A 154 16.57 -0.98 0.48
C ASN A 154 17.95 -1.04 1.18
N GLU A 155 18.75 0.02 1.08
CA GLU A 155 20.06 0.10 1.76
C GLU A 155 19.97 0.07 3.29
N GLN A 156 18.81 0.38 3.88
CA GLN A 156 18.62 0.37 5.35
C GLN A 156 18.45 -1.06 5.91
N GLY A 157 18.07 -2.04 5.08
CA GLY A 157 17.96 -3.45 5.47
C GLY A 157 16.80 -3.81 6.43
N CYS A 158 15.92 -2.87 6.77
CA CYS A 158 14.78 -3.09 7.67
C CYS A 158 13.41 -3.10 6.98
N PHE A 159 13.35 -2.85 5.67
CA PHE A 159 12.10 -2.79 4.91
C PHE A 159 11.79 -4.11 4.22
N GLY A 160 10.52 -4.54 4.28
CA GLY A 160 10.04 -5.76 3.61
C GLY A 160 9.38 -5.52 2.25
N GLY A 161 9.19 -4.26 1.88
CA GLY A 161 8.47 -3.87 0.68
C GLY A 161 8.30 -2.36 0.52
N VAL A 162 7.54 -2.00 -0.51
CA VAL A 162 7.21 -0.62 -0.88
C VAL A 162 5.71 -0.43 -0.71
N LEU A 163 5.32 0.56 0.10
CA LEU A 163 3.92 0.98 0.20
C LEU A 163 3.62 1.94 -0.94
N LEU A 164 2.94 1.43 -1.97
CA LEU A 164 2.50 2.21 -3.12
C LEU A 164 1.00 2.47 -3.01
N PRO A 165 0.54 3.74 -2.90
CA PRO A 165 -0.87 4.02 -2.80
C PRO A 165 -1.62 3.70 -4.10
N PRO A 166 -2.88 3.23 -4.03
CA PRO A 166 -3.75 3.19 -5.20
C PRO A 166 -3.96 4.57 -5.80
N VAL A 167 -4.23 4.59 -7.10
CA VAL A 167 -4.53 5.81 -7.86
C VAL A 167 -6.02 5.86 -8.17
N SER A 168 -6.62 7.01 -7.89
CA SER A 168 -8.04 7.26 -8.17
C SER A 168 -8.36 7.14 -9.66
N PRO A 169 -9.52 6.60 -10.07
CA PRO A 169 -9.91 6.63 -11.47
C PRO A 169 -9.97 8.06 -12.00
N GLY A 170 -9.28 8.30 -13.12
CA GLY A 170 -9.34 9.59 -13.78
C GLY A 170 -8.67 10.71 -13.00
N ASP A 171 -7.77 10.37 -12.06
CA ASP A 171 -6.92 11.37 -11.40
C ASP A 171 -6.26 12.28 -12.46
N PRO A 172 -6.36 13.62 -12.32
CA PRO A 172 -5.89 14.54 -13.35
C PRO A 172 -4.36 14.67 -13.40
N ASN A 173 -3.65 14.28 -12.33
CA ASN A 173 -2.22 14.53 -12.16
C ASN A 173 -1.40 13.23 -12.10
N VAL A 174 -2.03 12.11 -11.77
CA VAL A 174 -1.39 10.82 -11.58
C VAL A 174 -1.97 9.79 -12.54
N ALA A 175 -1.10 9.13 -13.32
CA ALA A 175 -1.56 8.11 -14.26
C ALA A 175 -2.05 6.85 -13.51
N PRO A 176 -3.03 6.11 -14.04
CA PRO A 176 -3.44 4.85 -13.45
C PRO A 176 -2.31 3.81 -13.49
N LEU A 177 -2.27 2.91 -12.51
CA LEU A 177 -1.13 1.98 -12.32
C LEU A 177 -0.88 0.97 -13.46
N PHE A 178 -1.79 0.85 -14.43
CA PHE A 178 -1.52 0.09 -15.68
C PHE A 178 -0.66 0.86 -16.70
N HIS A 179 -0.38 2.15 -16.45
CA HIS A 179 0.41 2.98 -17.34
C HIS A 179 1.89 2.57 -17.35
N THR A 180 2.50 2.49 -18.54
CA THR A 180 3.88 2.02 -18.74
C THR A 180 4.94 2.88 -18.05
N ARG A 181 4.61 4.12 -17.66
CA ARG A 181 5.50 5.00 -16.87
C ARG A 181 5.97 4.36 -15.55
N TYR A 182 5.20 3.42 -14.99
CA TYR A 182 5.53 2.75 -13.73
C TYR A 182 6.39 1.50 -13.91
N GLU A 183 6.70 1.11 -15.16
CA GLU A 183 7.56 -0.03 -15.46
C GLU A 183 8.89 -0.03 -14.68
N PRO A 184 9.60 1.11 -14.53
CA PRO A 184 10.82 1.15 -13.73
C PRO A 184 10.61 0.78 -12.25
N ILE A 185 9.45 1.10 -11.67
CA ILE A 185 9.13 0.76 -10.27
C ILE A 185 8.95 -0.75 -10.15
N TRP A 186 8.21 -1.36 -11.08
CA TRP A 186 8.00 -2.82 -11.11
C TRP A 186 9.32 -3.57 -11.26
N GLN A 187 10.16 -3.11 -12.20
CA GLN A 187 11.48 -3.67 -12.42
C GLN A 187 12.36 -3.56 -11.17
N LEU A 188 12.48 -2.37 -10.58
CA LEU A 188 13.32 -2.14 -9.42
C LEU A 188 12.87 -2.98 -8.21
N CYS A 189 11.57 -3.02 -7.92
CA CYS A 189 11.07 -3.85 -6.83
C CYS A 189 11.27 -5.35 -7.08
N SER A 190 11.16 -5.80 -8.33
CA SER A 190 11.45 -7.19 -8.70
C SER A 190 12.93 -7.54 -8.55
N GLU A 191 13.84 -6.62 -8.90
CA GLU A 191 15.30 -6.78 -8.79
C GLU A 191 15.78 -6.77 -7.33
N LEU A 192 15.19 -5.90 -6.51
CA LEU A 192 15.53 -5.75 -5.09
C LEU A 192 14.78 -6.72 -4.16
N ASP A 193 13.97 -7.61 -4.72
CA ASP A 193 13.14 -8.54 -3.95
C ASP A 193 12.20 -7.84 -2.95
N LEU A 194 11.66 -6.68 -3.34
CA LEU A 194 10.74 -5.89 -2.54
C LEU A 194 9.29 -6.15 -2.97
N THR A 195 8.43 -6.46 -1.99
CA THR A 195 7.00 -6.65 -2.22
C THR A 195 6.32 -5.30 -2.42
N ILE A 196 5.50 -5.15 -3.46
CA ILE A 196 4.58 -4.01 -3.56
C ILE A 196 3.42 -4.26 -2.60
N VAL A 197 3.30 -3.43 -1.57
CA VAL A 197 2.20 -3.46 -0.62
C VAL A 197 1.25 -2.32 -0.93
N GLN A 198 -0.05 -2.61 -0.85
CA GLN A 198 -1.08 -1.59 -1.03
C GLN A 198 -2.14 -1.75 0.05
N HIS A 199 -2.30 -0.72 0.86
CA HIS A 199 -3.28 -0.70 1.94
C HIS A 199 -4.65 -0.19 1.47
N GLY A 200 -5.72 -0.64 2.12
CA GLY A 200 -7.04 -0.02 2.03
C GLY A 200 -7.00 1.45 2.47
N GLY A 201 -8.03 2.22 2.15
CA GLY A 201 -8.04 3.66 2.46
C GLY A 201 -7.90 4.53 1.21
N PRO A 202 -6.69 4.75 0.69
CA PRO A 202 -6.50 5.66 -0.44
C PRO A 202 -7.15 5.18 -1.74
N GLY A 203 -7.16 6.05 -2.76
CA GLY A 203 -7.57 5.69 -4.13
C GLY A 203 -9.05 5.94 -4.45
N SER A 204 -9.86 6.35 -3.48
CA SER A 204 -11.21 6.80 -3.74
C SER A 204 -11.23 8.07 -4.61
N PRO A 205 -12.24 8.23 -5.49
CA PRO A 205 -12.55 9.52 -6.11
C PRO A 205 -12.86 10.60 -5.07
N ALA A 206 -12.69 11.86 -5.45
CA ALA A 206 -13.26 12.97 -4.69
C ALA A 206 -14.79 12.85 -4.70
N MET A 207 -15.37 12.54 -3.54
CA MET A 207 -16.81 12.36 -3.38
C MET A 207 -17.45 13.63 -2.79
N PRO A 208 -18.69 13.97 -3.18
CA PRO A 208 -19.43 15.02 -2.52
C PRO A 208 -19.71 14.61 -1.07
N MET A 209 -19.20 15.39 -0.10
CA MET A 209 -19.34 15.11 1.34
C MET A 209 -20.51 15.86 2.00
N ASP A 210 -21.34 16.53 1.21
CA ASP A 210 -22.47 17.34 1.66
C ASP A 210 -23.81 16.57 1.67
N GLN A 211 -23.80 15.28 1.35
CA GLN A 211 -25.01 14.45 1.31
C GLN A 211 -25.15 13.59 2.57
N PRO A 212 -26.39 13.26 2.99
CA PRO A 212 -26.62 12.43 4.19
C PRO A 212 -25.93 11.05 4.16
N ALA A 213 -25.73 10.49 2.95
CA ALA A 213 -25.13 9.17 2.77
C ALA A 213 -23.62 9.19 2.46
N SER A 214 -22.99 10.37 2.33
CA SER A 214 -21.62 10.47 1.80
C SER A 214 -20.61 9.63 2.57
N ASN A 215 -20.62 9.70 3.91
CA ASN A 215 -19.72 8.91 4.76
C ASN A 215 -19.96 7.41 4.65
N ALA A 216 -21.23 6.98 4.56
CA ALA A 216 -21.58 5.57 4.45
C ALA A 216 -21.15 4.99 3.09
N VAL A 217 -21.35 5.75 2.00
CA VAL A 217 -20.89 5.33 0.66
C VAL A 217 -19.37 5.23 0.65
N LEU A 218 -18.69 6.30 1.10
CA LEU A 218 -17.24 6.37 1.18
C LEU A 218 -16.63 5.16 1.89
N ILE A 219 -17.08 4.84 3.12
CA ILE A 219 -16.49 3.74 3.90
C ILE A 219 -16.75 2.37 3.26
N THR A 220 -17.89 2.21 2.56
CA THR A 220 -18.24 0.94 1.89
C THR A 220 -17.51 0.74 0.55
N GLU A 221 -17.15 1.82 -0.15
CA GLU A 221 -16.49 1.76 -1.46
C GLU A 221 -14.96 1.91 -1.37
N MET A 222 -14.43 2.37 -0.23
CA MET A 222 -13.01 2.65 -0.06
C MET A 222 -12.10 1.48 -0.49
N ALA A 223 -12.41 0.27 -0.02
CA ALA A 223 -11.67 -0.93 -0.41
C ALA A 223 -11.84 -1.26 -1.90
N LEU A 224 -13.03 -1.05 -2.48
CA LEU A 224 -13.30 -1.32 -3.90
C LEU A 224 -12.32 -0.58 -4.81
N TRP A 225 -12.02 0.68 -4.49
CA TRP A 225 -11.12 1.50 -5.30
C TRP A 225 -9.68 1.00 -5.25
N ALA A 226 -9.22 0.54 -4.09
CA ALA A 226 -7.91 -0.07 -3.91
C ALA A 226 -7.79 -1.43 -4.64
N GLN A 227 -8.84 -2.26 -4.63
CA GLN A 227 -8.86 -3.61 -5.21
C GLN A 227 -8.62 -3.65 -6.74
N ARG A 228 -8.76 -2.52 -7.43
CA ARG A 228 -8.58 -2.42 -8.88
C ARG A 228 -7.15 -2.64 -9.34
N THR A 229 -6.17 -2.40 -8.47
CA THR A 229 -4.75 -2.53 -8.82
C THR A 229 -4.39 -3.94 -9.27
N LEU A 230 -4.95 -4.99 -8.67
CA LEU A 230 -4.67 -6.38 -9.08
C LEU A 230 -5.00 -6.58 -10.56
N GLY A 231 -6.21 -6.19 -10.98
CA GLY A 231 -6.62 -6.23 -12.38
C GLY A 231 -5.73 -5.37 -13.29
N HIS A 232 -5.33 -4.18 -12.83
CA HIS A 232 -4.40 -3.33 -13.59
C HIS A 232 -3.05 -4.01 -13.85
N LEU A 233 -2.43 -4.61 -12.82
CA LEU A 233 -1.12 -5.27 -12.96
C LEU A 233 -1.19 -6.50 -13.86
N ILE A 234 -2.26 -7.30 -13.76
CA ILE A 234 -2.49 -8.46 -14.63
C ILE A 234 -2.70 -8.01 -16.08
N LEU A 235 -3.66 -7.12 -16.33
CA LEU A 235 -4.04 -6.71 -17.69
C LEU A 235 -2.93 -5.91 -18.39
N ALA A 236 -2.12 -5.17 -17.63
CA ALA A 236 -0.94 -4.48 -18.16
C ALA A 236 0.25 -5.43 -18.42
N GLY A 237 0.14 -6.72 -18.08
CA GLY A 237 1.21 -7.71 -18.24
C GLY A 237 2.41 -7.47 -17.33
N VAL A 238 2.22 -6.78 -16.20
CA VAL A 238 3.33 -6.48 -15.26
C VAL A 238 3.91 -7.78 -14.72
N PHE A 239 3.07 -8.69 -14.25
CA PHE A 239 3.53 -9.99 -13.75
C PHE A 239 4.11 -10.88 -14.86
N GLU A 240 3.71 -10.70 -16.13
CA GLU A 240 4.34 -11.41 -17.24
C GLU A 240 5.80 -10.98 -17.41
N ARG A 241 6.06 -9.66 -17.36
CA ARG A 241 7.42 -9.11 -17.49
C ARG A 241 8.27 -9.31 -16.23
N HIS A 242 7.64 -9.28 -15.05
CA HIS A 242 8.30 -9.39 -13.74
C HIS A 242 7.76 -10.58 -12.94
N PRO A 243 8.16 -11.82 -13.30
CA PRO A 243 7.56 -13.02 -12.73
C PRO A 243 7.83 -13.20 -11.22
N THR A 244 8.86 -12.57 -10.67
CA THR A 244 9.21 -12.62 -9.24
C THR A 244 8.63 -11.46 -8.42
N LEU A 245 8.03 -10.45 -9.06
CA LEU A 245 7.41 -9.32 -8.36
C LEU A 245 6.25 -9.81 -7.51
N ARG A 246 6.19 -9.37 -6.26
CA ARG A 246 5.10 -9.71 -5.33
C ARG A 246 4.19 -8.52 -5.11
N PHE A 247 2.90 -8.79 -5.03
CA PHE A 247 1.87 -7.81 -4.68
C PHE A 247 1.08 -8.27 -3.47
N ALA A 248 0.90 -7.40 -2.47
CA ALA A 248 0.15 -7.71 -1.27
C ALA A 248 -0.87 -6.60 -0.94
N PRO A 249 -2.17 -6.82 -1.22
CA PRO A 249 -3.22 -5.96 -0.71
C PRO A 249 -3.45 -6.22 0.78
N THR A 250 -3.42 -5.16 1.59
CA THR A 250 -3.69 -5.17 3.04
C THR A 250 -4.94 -4.34 3.36
N GLU A 251 -5.68 -4.69 4.41
CA GLU A 251 -6.98 -4.08 4.77
C GLU A 251 -8.03 -3.97 3.63
N GLN A 252 -7.99 -4.87 2.63
CA GLN A 252 -8.92 -4.88 1.48
C GLN A 252 -9.91 -6.06 1.51
N GLY A 253 -9.82 -6.92 2.53
CA GLY A 253 -10.48 -8.23 2.56
C GLY A 253 -9.97 -9.17 1.46
N THR A 254 -10.51 -10.39 1.41
CA THR A 254 -10.07 -11.43 0.45
C THR A 254 -11.17 -11.92 -0.48
N LEU A 255 -12.45 -11.69 -0.13
CA LEU A 255 -13.61 -12.21 -0.88
C LEU A 255 -13.70 -11.66 -2.31
N TRP A 256 -13.29 -10.41 -2.52
CA TRP A 256 -13.33 -9.74 -3.83
C TRP A 256 -12.42 -10.40 -4.87
N VAL A 257 -11.31 -11.02 -4.43
CA VAL A 257 -10.29 -11.58 -5.31
C VAL A 257 -10.89 -12.68 -6.17
N GLN A 258 -11.69 -13.57 -5.57
CA GLN A 258 -12.32 -14.67 -6.29
C GLN A 258 -13.23 -14.16 -7.41
N GLN A 259 -14.10 -13.18 -7.13
CA GLN A 259 -15.01 -12.62 -8.12
C GLN A 259 -14.26 -11.89 -9.24
N GLN A 260 -13.23 -11.12 -8.90
CA GLN A 260 -12.43 -10.40 -9.89
C GLN A 260 -11.69 -11.37 -10.81
N LEU A 261 -11.04 -12.40 -10.26
CA LEU A 261 -10.31 -13.40 -11.03
C LEU A 261 -11.22 -14.24 -11.92
N MET A 262 -12.41 -14.64 -11.45
CA MET A 262 -13.41 -15.32 -12.30
C MET A 262 -13.80 -14.48 -13.52
N THR A 263 -13.96 -13.17 -13.32
CA THR A 263 -14.28 -12.25 -14.41
C THR A 263 -13.12 -12.14 -15.40
N LEU A 264 -11.89 -11.95 -14.90
CA LEU A 264 -10.71 -11.84 -15.74
C LEU A 264 -10.42 -13.14 -16.50
N ASP A 265 -10.48 -14.30 -15.86
CA ASP A 265 -10.27 -15.61 -16.48
C ASP A 265 -11.27 -15.88 -17.61
N ALA A 266 -12.52 -15.41 -17.47
CA ALA A 266 -13.53 -15.53 -18.52
C ALA A 266 -13.29 -14.54 -19.68
N MET A 267 -12.86 -13.31 -19.37
CA MET A 267 -12.77 -12.22 -20.35
C MET A 267 -11.47 -12.25 -21.14
N VAL A 268 -10.32 -12.42 -20.48
CA VAL A 268 -8.98 -12.30 -21.08
C VAL A 268 -8.79 -13.20 -22.32
N PRO A 269 -9.18 -14.49 -22.31
CA PRO A 269 -9.04 -15.33 -23.50
C PRO A 269 -9.84 -14.81 -24.69
N THR A 270 -11.00 -14.19 -24.46
CA THR A 270 -11.84 -13.63 -25.54
C THR A 270 -11.31 -12.31 -26.10
N MET A 271 -10.47 -11.61 -25.33
CA MET A 271 -9.85 -10.34 -25.70
C MET A 271 -8.57 -10.52 -26.50
N LYS A 272 -7.99 -11.73 -26.55
CA LYS A 272 -6.81 -12.01 -27.36
C LYS A 272 -7.10 -11.90 -28.85
N SER A 273 -6.16 -11.34 -29.62
CA SER A 273 -6.28 -11.21 -31.08
C SER A 273 -6.44 -12.55 -31.80
N GLU A 274 -5.83 -13.62 -31.28
CA GLU A 274 -5.96 -14.98 -31.81
C GLU A 274 -7.31 -15.66 -31.52
N ALA A 275 -8.15 -15.08 -30.66
CA ALA A 275 -9.44 -15.68 -30.27
C ALA A 275 -10.50 -15.67 -31.39
N GLY A 276 -10.21 -15.03 -32.52
CA GLY A 276 -11.14 -14.92 -33.65
C GLY A 276 -12.40 -14.10 -33.34
N ASN A 277 -12.45 -13.40 -32.19
CA ASN A 277 -13.57 -12.58 -31.77
C ASN A 277 -13.29 -11.12 -32.05
N ARG A 278 -13.74 -10.61 -33.21
CA ARG A 278 -13.47 -9.23 -33.63
C ARG A 278 -13.92 -8.19 -32.61
N THR A 279 -15.06 -8.39 -31.94
CA THR A 279 -15.58 -7.41 -30.99
C THR A 279 -14.76 -7.38 -29.71
N TYR A 280 -14.49 -8.53 -29.11
CA TYR A 280 -13.73 -8.57 -27.86
C TYR A 280 -12.23 -8.33 -28.06
N GLY A 281 -11.69 -8.73 -29.21
CA GLY A 281 -10.31 -8.42 -29.60
C GLY A 281 -10.00 -6.93 -29.72
N MET A 282 -11.02 -6.07 -29.90
CA MET A 282 -10.84 -4.61 -29.85
C MET A 282 -10.59 -4.06 -28.45
N PHE A 283 -11.01 -4.79 -27.41
CA PHE A 283 -10.83 -4.40 -26.01
C PHE A 283 -9.55 -4.99 -25.40
N GLY A 284 -8.88 -5.89 -26.13
CA GLY A 284 -7.53 -6.35 -25.81
C GLY A 284 -6.46 -5.39 -26.32
N GLY A 285 -5.24 -5.91 -26.40
CA GLY A 285 -4.07 -5.18 -26.86
C GLY A 285 -2.82 -6.02 -26.65
N SER A 286 -1.65 -5.47 -27.00
CA SER A 286 -0.38 -6.20 -26.94
C SER A 286 -0.07 -6.80 -25.56
N SER A 287 -0.47 -6.12 -24.49
CA SER A 287 -0.30 -6.64 -23.12
C SER A 287 -1.14 -7.88 -22.86
N VAL A 288 -2.38 -7.92 -23.33
CA VAL A 288 -3.31 -9.06 -23.17
C VAL A 288 -2.89 -10.22 -24.08
N ASP A 289 -2.47 -9.92 -25.31
CA ASP A 289 -1.95 -10.92 -26.24
C ASP A 289 -0.67 -11.59 -25.70
N GLY A 290 0.17 -10.81 -25.00
CA GLY A 290 1.40 -11.30 -24.38
C GLY A 290 1.21 -12.16 -23.13
N LEU A 291 0.01 -12.24 -22.55
CA LEU A 291 -0.22 -13.05 -21.34
C LEU A 291 -0.11 -14.54 -21.66
N THR A 292 0.82 -15.22 -21.01
CA THR A 292 1.04 -16.67 -21.18
C THR A 292 0.31 -17.52 -20.13
N LEU A 293 -0.03 -16.92 -18.98
CA LEU A 293 -0.80 -17.55 -17.90
C LEU A 293 -2.22 -16.99 -17.84
N THR A 294 -3.13 -17.70 -17.17
CA THR A 294 -4.44 -17.13 -16.82
C THR A 294 -4.28 -16.07 -15.72
N PRO A 295 -5.18 -15.08 -15.64
CA PRO A 295 -5.26 -14.15 -14.52
C PRO A 295 -5.16 -14.82 -13.14
N SER A 296 -5.89 -15.92 -12.91
CA SER A 296 -5.78 -16.68 -11.65
C SER A 296 -4.40 -17.27 -11.42
N GLN A 297 -3.71 -17.75 -12.45
CA GLN A 297 -2.35 -18.29 -12.34
C GLN A 297 -1.33 -17.18 -12.00
N TYR A 298 -1.48 -15.98 -12.56
CA TYR A 298 -0.68 -14.82 -12.15
C TYR A 298 -0.93 -14.47 -10.69
N ALA A 299 -2.19 -14.38 -10.26
CA ALA A 299 -2.52 -14.08 -8.87
C ALA A 299 -1.96 -15.14 -7.92
N GLN A 300 -2.08 -16.42 -8.25
CA GLN A 300 -1.52 -17.52 -7.46
C GLN A 300 0.01 -17.43 -7.32
N ARG A 301 0.70 -16.97 -8.37
CA ARG A 301 2.17 -16.87 -8.38
C ARG A 301 2.67 -15.60 -7.68
N ASN A 302 1.98 -14.47 -7.88
CA ASN A 302 2.52 -13.15 -7.56
C ASN A 302 1.83 -12.47 -6.38
N CYS A 303 0.66 -12.93 -5.93
CA CYS A 303 -0.14 -12.21 -4.93
C CYS A 303 -0.21 -12.91 -3.57
N TYR A 304 -0.10 -12.10 -2.51
CA TYR A 304 -0.22 -12.53 -1.11
C TYR A 304 -1.31 -11.73 -0.43
N LEU A 305 -2.38 -12.41 0.00
CA LEU A 305 -3.55 -11.73 0.56
C LEU A 305 -3.44 -11.66 2.08
N ALA A 306 -3.51 -10.45 2.64
CA ALA A 306 -3.69 -10.28 4.08
C ALA A 306 -5.17 -10.40 4.44
N SER A 307 -5.44 -11.11 5.54
CA SER A 307 -6.79 -11.23 6.10
C SER A 307 -6.70 -11.03 7.60
N GLU A 308 -7.69 -10.32 8.13
CA GLU A 308 -7.90 -10.23 9.57
C GLU A 308 -8.65 -11.46 10.07
N PHE A 309 -8.24 -11.98 11.22
CA PHE A 309 -9.03 -12.97 11.95
C PHE A 309 -10.11 -12.22 12.72
N ARG A 310 -11.39 -12.55 12.49
CA ARG A 310 -12.51 -12.08 13.30
C ARG A 310 -12.94 -13.16 14.27
#